data_AF-A0A818VMB1-F1
#
_entry.id   AF-A0A818VMB1-F1
#
_cell.length_a   1.000
_cell.length_b   1.000
_cell.length_c   1.000
_cell.angle_alpha   90.00
_cell.angle_beta   90.00
_cell.angle_gamma   90.00
#
_symmetry.space_group_name_H-M   'P 1'
#
loop_
_entity.id
_entity.type
_entity.pdbx_description
1 polymer ?
#
loop_
_entity_poly.entity_id
_entity_poly.type
_entity_poly.pdbx_seq_one_letter_code
_entity_poly.pdbx_strand_id
1 'polypeptide(L)'
;MMNFITPCQVSQSIKTQITDCLPETVSWTISDDNDSNHQREKKDQLRECKELTLTSPLDNNQTLVPLHSHDKHPEYLIYAGIVFTVLSRFYLYEFSRREWHRKAPTNLINLALHSRLQEQNQQIVIINQILVDDINHGISSDFANSVLKTVNGVEIQNIKHLAELIDNI
;
A
#
# COMPACT_ATOMS: atom_id res chain seq x y z
N MET A 1 -31.48 -27.32 8.19
CA MET A 1 -31.36 -25.90 7.76
C MET A 1 -30.45 -25.24 8.78
N MET A 2 -29.30 -24.62 8.49
CA MET A 2 -28.66 -24.16 7.26
C MET A 2 -27.17 -24.53 7.31
N ASN A 3 -26.58 -24.88 6.16
CA ASN A 3 -25.13 -24.98 5.98
C ASN A 3 -24.54 -23.57 5.88
N PHE A 4 -23.51 -23.28 6.67
CA PHE A 4 -22.70 -22.06 6.54
C PHE A 4 -21.75 -22.22 5.34
N ILE A 5 -21.92 -21.37 4.33
CA ILE A 5 -20.99 -21.22 3.22
C ILE A 5 -19.90 -20.24 3.67
N THR A 6 -18.68 -20.74 3.85
CA THR A 6 -17.47 -19.93 4.01
C THR A 6 -17.18 -19.13 2.73
N PRO A 7 -16.75 -17.86 2.82
CA PRO A 7 -16.34 -17.12 1.63
C PRO A 7 -15.01 -17.66 1.09
N CYS A 8 -15.06 -17.93 -0.21
CA CYS A 8 -14.03 -18.51 -1.06
C CYS A 8 -12.83 -17.54 -1.20
N GLN A 9 -11.63 -18.00 -0.86
CA GLN A 9 -10.36 -17.39 -1.28
C GLN A 9 -10.18 -17.65 -2.78
N VAL A 10 -10.58 -16.70 -3.62
CA VAL A 10 -10.30 -16.77 -5.06
C VAL A 10 -8.96 -16.08 -5.32
N SER A 11 -7.87 -16.85 -5.24
CA SER A 11 -6.59 -16.46 -5.84
C SER A 11 -6.68 -16.69 -7.35
N GLN A 12 -6.99 -15.64 -8.10
CA GLN A 12 -6.85 -15.68 -9.56
C GLN A 12 -5.36 -15.48 -9.91
N SER A 13 -4.77 -16.49 -10.55
CA SER A 13 -3.50 -16.38 -11.25
C SER A 13 -3.76 -16.27 -12.74
N ILE A 14 -3.21 -15.24 -13.38
CA ILE A 14 -3.20 -15.12 -14.84
C ILE A 14 -1.89 -15.76 -15.31
N LYS A 15 -1.99 -16.80 -16.15
CA LYS A 15 -0.84 -17.34 -16.88
C LYS A 15 -0.66 -16.51 -18.14
N THR A 16 0.42 -15.74 -18.21
CA THR A 16 0.84 -15.09 -19.46
C THR A 16 2.05 -15.82 -19.99
N GLN A 17 1.95 -16.36 -21.22
CA GLN A 17 3.10 -16.88 -21.95
C GLN A 17 3.82 -15.69 -22.59
N ILE A 18 5.00 -15.35 -22.07
CA ILE A 18 5.90 -14.41 -22.71
C ILE A 18 7.04 -15.24 -23.30
N THR A 19 7.11 -15.32 -24.62
CA THR A 19 8.27 -15.86 -25.33
C THR A 19 9.29 -14.75 -25.50
N ASP A 20 10.11 -14.49 -24.48
CA ASP A 20 11.24 -13.56 -24.58
C ASP A 20 12.47 -14.31 -25.10
N CYS A 21 12.73 -14.17 -26.40
CA CYS A 21 14.01 -14.51 -27.02
C CYS A 21 14.92 -13.28 -26.96
N LEU A 22 15.59 -13.04 -25.84
CA LEU A 22 16.65 -12.04 -25.77
C LEU A 22 18.00 -12.69 -26.15
N PRO A 23 18.71 -12.22 -27.20
CA PRO A 23 20.04 -12.71 -27.49
C PRO A 23 21.03 -12.09 -26.49
N GLU A 24 21.72 -12.95 -25.74
CA GLU A 24 22.88 -12.54 -24.94
C GLU A 24 23.92 -11.83 -25.81
N THR A 25 24.48 -10.77 -25.24
CA THR A 25 25.44 -9.83 -25.80
C THR A 25 26.60 -10.53 -26.49
N VAL A 26 26.74 -10.33 -27.81
CA VAL A 26 27.90 -10.79 -28.57
C VAL A 26 28.96 -9.69 -28.56
N SER A 27 30.06 -9.92 -27.85
CA SER A 27 31.27 -9.09 -27.91
C SER A 27 32.02 -9.41 -29.22
N TRP A 28 32.26 -8.40 -30.06
CA TRP A 28 33.03 -8.55 -31.28
C TRP A 28 34.47 -8.09 -31.06
N THR A 29 35.45 -8.94 -31.38
CA THR A 29 36.84 -8.52 -31.63
C THR A 29 37.11 -8.63 -33.12
N ILE A 30 37.48 -7.51 -33.74
CA ILE A 30 37.89 -7.47 -35.16
C ILE A 30 39.34 -7.92 -35.22
N SER A 31 39.63 -8.89 -36.09
CA SER A 31 40.99 -9.22 -36.52
C SER A 31 41.01 -9.10 -38.03
N ASP A 32 41.87 -8.22 -38.53
CA ASP A 32 42.00 -7.90 -39.95
C ASP A 32 42.70 -9.03 -40.73
N ASP A 33 42.26 -9.12 -41.99
CA ASP A 33 42.94 -9.57 -43.19
C ASP A 33 43.46 -11.02 -43.33
N ASN A 34 42.84 -11.66 -44.32
CA ASN A 34 43.46 -12.30 -45.48
C ASN A 34 43.24 -13.82 -45.63
N ASP A 35 43.04 -14.17 -46.89
CA ASP A 35 43.10 -15.47 -47.53
C ASP A 35 41.89 -16.45 -47.54
N SER A 36 41.37 -16.56 -48.77
CA SER A 36 40.95 -17.75 -49.51
C SER A 36 40.43 -19.01 -48.78
N ASN A 37 39.19 -19.35 -49.17
CA ASN A 37 38.65 -20.72 -49.25
C ASN A 37 38.37 -21.45 -47.92
N HIS A 38 37.19 -21.23 -47.33
CA HIS A 38 36.50 -22.34 -46.64
C HIS A 38 34.99 -22.16 -46.52
N GLN A 39 34.33 -23.31 -46.54
CA GLN A 39 32.90 -23.54 -46.71
C GLN A 39 32.00 -22.75 -45.74
N ARG A 40 30.88 -22.23 -46.26
CA ARG A 40 29.78 -21.72 -45.44
C ARG A 40 29.02 -22.89 -44.80
N GLU A 41 29.51 -23.41 -43.68
CA GLU A 41 28.68 -24.19 -42.78
C GLU A 41 27.75 -23.25 -42.02
N LYS A 42 26.52 -23.13 -42.52
CA LYS A 42 25.45 -22.40 -41.84
C LYS A 42 24.96 -23.27 -40.68
N LYS A 43 25.60 -23.14 -39.52
CA LYS A 43 25.20 -23.84 -38.30
C LYS A 43 23.96 -23.15 -37.72
N ASP A 44 22.78 -23.64 -38.07
CA ASP A 44 21.51 -23.26 -37.44
C ASP A 44 21.53 -23.72 -35.97
N GLN A 45 22.09 -22.88 -35.09
CA GLN A 45 21.94 -23.05 -33.64
C GLN A 45 20.52 -22.64 -33.26
N LEU A 46 19.58 -23.57 -33.39
CA LEU A 46 18.22 -23.42 -32.87
C LEU A 46 18.31 -23.49 -31.34
N ARG A 47 18.22 -22.32 -30.68
CA ARG A 47 18.16 -22.24 -29.21
C ARG A 47 16.83 -22.82 -28.74
N GLU A 48 16.90 -23.71 -27.76
CA GLU A 48 15.74 -24.35 -27.17
C GLU A 48 14.91 -23.29 -26.41
N CYS A 49 13.74 -22.96 -26.96
CA CYS A 49 12.79 -22.03 -26.33
C CYS A 49 12.13 -22.76 -25.16
N LYS A 50 12.62 -22.51 -23.94
CA LYS A 50 12.01 -23.04 -22.72
C LYS A 50 10.84 -22.16 -22.32
N GLU A 51 9.62 -22.70 -22.37
CA GLU A 51 8.42 -22.03 -21.89
C GLU A 51 8.55 -21.69 -20.40
N LEU A 52 8.83 -20.43 -20.08
CA LEU A 52 8.83 -19.92 -18.71
C LEU A 52 7.40 -19.53 -18.35
N THR A 53 6.70 -20.40 -17.63
CA THR A 53 5.39 -20.07 -17.07
C THR A 53 5.60 -19.20 -15.83
N LEU A 54 5.64 -17.88 -16.01
CA LEU A 54 5.74 -16.94 -14.90
C LEU A 54 4.40 -16.90 -14.15
N THR A 55 4.33 -17.57 -13.00
CA THR A 55 3.18 -17.48 -12.09
C THR A 55 3.50 -16.43 -11.04
N SER A 56 3.31 -15.15 -11.36
CA SER A 56 3.36 -14.12 -10.32
C SER A 56 2.04 -14.13 -9.55
N PRO A 57 2.06 -14.14 -8.20
CA PRO A 57 0.87 -13.74 -7.46
C PRO A 57 0.47 -12.34 -7.92
N LEU A 58 -0.83 -12.09 -8.10
CA LEU A 58 -1.31 -10.74 -8.32
C LEU A 58 -0.91 -9.92 -7.08
N ASP A 59 0.01 -8.97 -7.26
CA ASP A 59 0.30 -7.97 -6.24
C ASP A 59 -0.98 -7.16 -6.02
N ASN A 60 -1.72 -7.51 -4.97
CA ASN A 60 -2.81 -6.70 -4.48
C ASN A 60 -2.17 -5.39 -4.01
N ASN A 61 -2.23 -4.35 -4.84
CA ASN A 61 -1.75 -3.02 -4.53
C ASN A 61 -2.66 -2.37 -3.46
N GLN A 62 -2.55 -2.85 -2.23
CA GLN A 62 -3.39 -2.44 -1.12
C GLN A 62 -3.07 -0.99 -0.75
N THR A 63 -4.07 -0.13 -0.87
CA THR A 63 -4.01 1.26 -0.41
C THR A 63 -3.94 1.28 1.11
N LEU A 64 -3.11 2.16 1.68
CA LEU A 64 -2.98 2.30 3.13
C LEU A 64 -4.28 2.81 3.78
N VAL A 65 -5.03 3.66 3.07
CA VAL A 65 -6.32 4.18 3.52
C VAL A 65 -7.45 3.28 3.00
N PRO A 66 -8.18 2.57 3.87
CA PRO A 66 -9.24 1.66 3.45
C PRO A 66 -10.42 2.43 2.83
N LEU A 67 -10.98 1.88 1.75
CA LEU A 67 -12.18 2.42 1.09
C LEU A 67 -13.42 2.27 1.97
N HIS A 68 -13.58 1.09 2.57
CA HIS A 68 -14.72 0.75 3.40
C HIS A 68 -14.30 -0.19 4.51
N SER A 69 -14.79 0.07 5.71
CA SER A 69 -14.72 -0.84 6.85
C SER A 69 -15.93 -1.76 6.78
N HIS A 70 -15.83 -2.84 5.99
CA HIS A 70 -16.89 -3.86 5.91
C HIS A 70 -17.20 -4.40 7.31
N ASP A 71 -18.42 -4.18 7.79
CA ASP A 71 -19.03 -4.65 9.06
C ASP A 71 -18.19 -4.47 10.34
N LYS A 72 -17.14 -3.64 10.30
CA LYS A 72 -16.32 -3.27 11.45
C LYS A 72 -16.77 -1.91 11.98
N HIS A 73 -16.97 -1.86 13.28
CA HIS A 73 -17.16 -0.59 13.98
C HIS A 73 -15.91 0.28 13.80
N PRO A 74 -16.07 1.61 13.64
CA PRO A 74 -14.93 2.53 13.58
C PRO A 74 -14.04 2.34 14.81
N GLU A 75 -12.74 2.17 14.58
CA GLU A 75 -11.75 2.09 15.65
C GLU A 75 -11.41 3.51 16.11
N TYR A 76 -11.66 3.82 17.37
CA TYR A 76 -11.33 5.10 17.99
C TYR A 76 -10.72 4.90 19.38
N LEU A 77 -9.90 5.86 19.80
CA LEU A 77 -9.28 5.92 21.12
C LEU A 77 -9.45 7.33 21.66
N ILE A 78 -9.83 7.47 22.94
CA ILE A 78 -9.95 8.78 23.59
C ILE A 78 -8.98 8.82 24.75
N TYR A 79 -8.12 9.82 24.77
CA TYR A 79 -7.17 10.04 25.86
C TYR A 79 -7.05 11.53 26.16
N ALA A 80 -7.21 11.91 27.43
CA ALA A 80 -7.18 13.30 27.88
C ALA A 80 -8.09 14.28 27.08
N GLY A 81 -9.24 13.80 26.62
CA GLY A 81 -10.17 14.57 25.78
C GLY A 81 -9.79 14.63 24.29
N ILE A 82 -8.65 14.09 23.88
CA ILE A 82 -8.25 13.99 22.47
C ILE A 82 -8.86 12.72 21.88
N VAL A 83 -9.57 12.86 20.76
CA VAL A 83 -10.21 11.74 20.05
C VAL A 83 -9.34 11.34 18.85
N PHE A 84 -8.76 10.15 18.93
CA PHE A 84 -7.98 9.53 17.85
C PHE A 84 -8.85 8.57 17.06
N THR A 85 -8.65 8.52 15.75
CA THR A 85 -9.34 7.56 14.86
C THR A 85 -8.43 7.15 13.70
N VAL A 86 -8.80 6.07 13.01
CA VAL A 86 -8.09 5.62 11.80
C VAL A 86 -8.59 6.40 10.59
N LEU A 87 -7.67 6.95 9.80
CA LEU A 87 -8.00 7.57 8.52
C LEU A 87 -8.58 6.52 7.56
N SER A 88 -9.83 6.73 7.16
CA SER A 88 -10.53 5.92 6.17
C SER A 88 -11.17 6.83 5.13
N ARG A 89 -11.54 6.30 3.97
CA ARG A 89 -12.36 7.08 3.02
C ARG A 89 -13.74 7.41 3.58
N PHE A 90 -14.26 6.57 4.49
CA PHE A 90 -15.51 6.85 5.19
C PHE A 90 -15.40 8.12 6.06
N TYR A 91 -14.27 8.29 6.75
CA TYR A 91 -13.97 9.53 7.48
C TYR A 91 -13.99 10.76 6.56
N LEU A 92 -13.35 10.67 5.39
CA LEU A 92 -13.33 11.78 4.42
C LEU A 92 -14.72 12.14 3.88
N TYR A 93 -15.66 11.19 3.86
CA TYR A 93 -17.05 11.46 3.44
C TYR A 93 -17.84 12.31 4.43
N GLU A 94 -17.36 12.48 5.66
CA GLU A 94 -17.96 13.40 6.63
C GLU A 94 -17.91 14.86 6.12
N PHE A 95 -16.81 15.26 5.46
CA PHE A 95 -16.68 16.59 4.87
C PHE A 95 -17.61 16.81 3.67
N SER A 96 -17.81 15.75 2.86
CA SER A 96 -18.79 15.73 1.77
C SER A 96 -18.91 14.33 1.18
N ARG A 97 -20.13 13.79 1.14
CA ARG A 97 -20.39 12.48 0.55
C ARG A 97 -20.00 12.37 -0.93
N ARG A 98 -20.05 13.47 -1.69
CA ARG A 98 -19.78 13.48 -3.15
C ARG A 98 -18.44 14.14 -3.51
N GLU A 99 -18.02 15.13 -2.74
CA GLU A 99 -16.89 16.01 -3.08
C GLU A 99 -15.84 16.05 -1.97
N TRP A 100 -15.65 14.95 -1.24
CA TRP A 100 -14.63 14.84 -0.19
C TRP A 100 -13.23 15.25 -0.68
N HIS A 101 -12.88 14.92 -1.92
CA HIS A 101 -11.61 15.27 -2.56
C HIS A 101 -11.40 16.78 -2.79
N ARG A 102 -12.45 17.60 -2.58
CA ARG A 102 -12.38 19.07 -2.67
C ARG A 102 -12.54 19.74 -1.31
N LYS A 103 -13.32 19.14 -0.40
CA LYS A 103 -13.70 19.75 0.88
C LYS A 103 -12.88 19.28 2.08
N ALA A 104 -12.34 18.06 2.03
CA ALA A 104 -11.52 17.57 3.12
C ALA A 104 -10.13 18.26 3.14
N PRO A 105 -9.42 18.22 4.28
CA PRO A 105 -8.08 18.75 4.37
C PRO A 105 -7.12 18.11 3.35
N THR A 106 -6.34 18.94 2.65
CA THR A 106 -5.48 18.52 1.54
C THR A 106 -4.44 17.49 1.95
N ASN A 107 -3.90 17.59 3.17
CA ASN A 107 -2.99 16.60 3.75
C ASN A 107 -3.63 15.21 3.84
N LEU A 108 -4.88 15.11 4.30
CA LEU A 108 -5.60 13.85 4.42
C LEU A 108 -5.99 13.27 3.06
N ILE A 109 -6.39 14.13 2.12
CA ILE A 109 -6.68 13.72 0.74
C ILE A 109 -5.42 13.14 0.08
N ASN A 110 -4.28 13.81 0.24
CA ASN A 110 -3.02 13.37 -0.34
C ASN A 110 -2.64 11.96 0.14
N LEU A 111 -2.81 11.71 1.44
CA LEU A 111 -2.57 10.38 2.03
C LEU A 111 -3.56 9.34 1.50
N ALA A 112 -4.84 9.68 1.40
CA ALA A 112 -5.86 8.75 0.91
C ALA A 112 -5.72 8.38 -0.58
N LEU A 113 -5.06 9.23 -1.38
CA LEU A 113 -4.86 9.01 -2.81
C LEU A 113 -3.51 8.36 -3.12
N HIS A 114 -2.46 8.69 -2.38
CA HIS A 114 -1.09 8.34 -2.76
C HIS A 114 -0.38 7.42 -1.76
N SER A 115 -0.92 7.18 -0.56
CA SER A 115 -0.28 6.29 0.40
C SER A 115 -0.52 4.83 0.08
N ARG A 116 0.58 4.06 0.04
CA ARG A 116 0.59 2.62 -0.18
C ARG A 116 0.95 1.90 1.11
N LEU A 117 0.28 0.78 1.37
CA LEU A 117 0.56 -0.08 2.51
C LEU A 117 2.01 -0.60 2.40
N GLN A 118 2.85 -0.30 3.39
CA GLN A 118 4.23 -0.81 3.47
C GLN A 118 4.30 -2.06 4.34
N GLU A 119 3.56 -2.05 5.46
CA GLU A 119 3.54 -3.12 6.44
C GLU A 119 2.12 -3.65 6.64
N GLN A 120 2.01 -4.93 6.97
CA GLN A 120 0.72 -5.54 7.25
C GLN A 120 0.09 -4.88 8.49
N ASN A 121 -1.19 -4.49 8.39
CA ASN A 121 -1.95 -3.77 9.43
C ASN A 121 -1.48 -2.34 9.72
N GLN A 122 -0.64 -1.74 8.88
CA GLN A 122 -0.32 -0.33 8.98
C GLN A 122 -1.59 0.51 8.81
N GLN A 123 -1.76 1.52 9.65
CA GLN A 123 -2.88 2.46 9.62
C GLN A 123 -2.37 3.87 9.83
N ILE A 124 -3.04 4.85 9.22
CA ILE A 124 -2.79 6.26 9.52
C ILE A 124 -3.74 6.66 10.65
N VAL A 125 -3.17 7.05 11.79
CA VAL A 125 -3.94 7.58 12.93
C VAL A 125 -4.03 9.09 12.82
N ILE A 126 -5.23 9.62 13.04
CA ILE A 126 -5.51 11.06 13.01
C ILE A 126 -6.13 11.51 14.33
N ILE A 127 -5.86 12.76 14.70
CA ILE A 127 -6.61 13.48 15.71
C ILE A 127 -7.89 13.96 15.04
N ASN A 128 -9.03 13.37 15.40
CA ASN A 128 -10.33 13.78 14.86
C ASN A 128 -10.72 15.14 15.45
N GLN A 129 -10.80 15.20 16.77
CA GLN A 129 -11.22 16.39 17.52
C GLN A 129 -10.63 16.39 18.92
N ILE A 130 -10.70 17.55 19.58
CA ILE A 130 -10.31 17.75 20.97
C ILE A 130 -11.55 18.20 21.74
N LEU A 131 -11.92 17.42 22.76
CA LEU A 131 -13.00 17.71 23.68
C LEU A 131 -12.45 18.58 24.80
N VAL A 132 -12.79 19.86 24.80
CA VAL A 132 -12.24 20.85 25.73
C VAL A 132 -12.50 20.45 27.19
N ASP A 133 -11.43 20.39 27.96
CA ASP A 133 -11.43 20.04 29.38
C ASP A 133 -10.21 20.72 30.06
N ASP A 134 -10.25 20.91 31.37
CA ASP A 134 -9.14 21.54 32.12
C ASP A 134 -7.81 20.79 31.91
N ILE A 135 -7.88 19.47 31.72
CA ILE A 135 -6.70 18.62 31.51
C ILE A 135 -5.99 18.84 30.17
N ASN A 136 -6.67 19.37 29.16
CA ASN A 136 -6.11 19.62 27.83
C ASN A 136 -5.93 21.12 27.54
N HIS A 137 -5.94 21.94 28.58
CA HIS A 137 -5.68 23.36 28.47
C HIS A 137 -4.29 23.62 27.83
N GLY A 138 -4.31 24.34 26.71
CA GLY A 138 -3.11 24.68 25.93
C GLY A 138 -2.98 23.90 24.63
N ILE A 139 -3.79 22.85 24.43
CA ILE A 139 -3.90 22.17 23.13
C ILE A 139 -4.99 22.88 22.31
N SER A 140 -4.61 23.55 21.23
CA SER A 140 -5.55 24.28 20.36
C SER A 140 -6.45 23.32 19.57
N SER A 141 -7.70 23.72 19.33
CA SER A 141 -8.61 23.04 18.39
C SER A 141 -8.04 22.97 16.96
N ASP A 142 -7.03 23.78 16.64
CA ASP A 142 -6.37 23.78 15.32
C ASP A 142 -5.64 22.46 15.01
N PHE A 143 -5.39 21.61 16.03
CA PHE A 143 -4.84 20.28 15.84
C PHE A 143 -5.88 19.24 15.39
N ALA A 144 -7.17 19.60 15.34
CA ALA A 144 -8.20 18.72 14.79
C ALA A 144 -7.94 18.41 13.30
N ASN A 145 -8.31 17.20 12.87
CA ASN A 145 -8.06 16.66 11.53
C ASN A 145 -6.57 16.57 11.13
N SER A 146 -5.68 16.46 12.11
CA SER A 146 -4.23 16.31 11.87
C SER A 146 -3.77 14.86 12.00
N VAL A 147 -2.66 14.52 11.35
CA VAL A 147 -2.09 13.16 11.38
C VAL A 147 -1.15 13.05 12.57
N LEU A 148 -1.37 12.03 13.39
CA LEU A 148 -0.48 11.70 14.49
C LEU A 148 0.64 10.80 13.98
N LYS A 149 1.87 11.33 13.93
CA LYS A 149 3.04 10.59 13.43
C LYS A 149 3.80 9.88 14.54
N THR A 150 4.06 10.60 15.62
CA THR A 150 4.90 10.11 16.72
C THR A 150 4.28 10.45 18.07
N VAL A 151 4.51 9.59 19.05
CA VAL A 151 4.21 9.82 20.46
C VAL A 151 5.48 9.49 21.23
N ASN A 152 5.95 10.42 22.07
CA ASN A 152 7.19 10.29 22.83
C ASN A 152 8.42 9.90 21.99
N GLY A 153 8.48 10.37 20.74
CA GLY A 153 9.57 10.07 19.80
C GLY A 153 9.45 8.72 19.09
N VAL A 154 8.44 7.90 19.40
CA VAL A 154 8.16 6.61 18.74
C VAL A 154 7.15 6.80 17.62
N GLU A 155 7.41 6.24 16.44
CA GLU A 155 6.49 6.26 15.29
C GLU A 155 5.30 5.32 15.49
N ILE A 156 4.11 5.83 15.17
CA ILE A 156 2.87 5.06 15.30
C ILE A 156 2.61 4.28 14.03
N GLN A 157 2.35 2.98 14.19
CA GLN A 157 2.07 2.07 13.09
C GLN A 157 0.57 1.85 12.89
N ASN A 158 -0.20 1.81 13.98
CA ASN A 158 -1.63 1.58 13.97
C ASN A 158 -2.27 2.08 15.28
N ILE A 159 -3.61 2.09 15.36
CA ILE A 159 -4.32 2.63 16.53
C ILE A 159 -4.15 1.76 17.79
N LYS A 160 -3.91 0.45 17.64
CA LYS A 160 -3.63 -0.45 18.77
C LYS A 160 -2.26 -0.16 19.37
N HIS A 161 -1.25 0.03 18.52
CA HIS A 161 0.08 0.43 18.95
C HIS A 161 0.04 1.79 19.68
N LEU A 162 -0.79 2.74 19.24
CA LEU A 162 -1.02 3.98 19.99
C LEU A 162 -1.57 3.72 21.40
N ALA A 163 -2.56 2.83 21.54
CA ALA A 163 -3.12 2.49 22.85
C ALA A 163 -2.05 1.88 23.76
N GLU A 164 -1.26 0.94 23.25
CA GLU A 164 -0.14 0.34 23.98
C GLU A 164 0.91 1.39 24.40
N LEU A 165 1.24 2.35 23.53
CA LEU A 165 2.17 3.42 23.86
C LEU A 165 1.64 4.31 24.98
N ILE A 166 0.34 4.59 25.00
CA ILE A 166 -0.32 5.43 26.02
C ILE A 166 -0.43 4.69 27.35
N ASP A 167 -0.76 3.40 27.34
CA ASP A 167 -0.89 2.58 28.56
C ASP A 167 0.45 2.39 29.29
N ASN A 168 1.58 2.60 28.59
CA ASN A 168 2.94 2.48 29.12
C ASN A 168 3.61 3.84 29.47
N ILE A 169 2.83 4.94 29.48
CA ILE A 169 3.29 6.27 29.95
C ILE A 169 3.19 6.33 31.47
#